data_AF-A0AAJ7U6P5-F1
#
_entry.id   AF-A0AAJ7U6P5-F1
#
_cell.length_a   1.000
_cell.length_b   1.000
_cell.length_c   1.000
_cell.angle_alpha   90.00
_cell.angle_beta   90.00
_cell.angle_gamma   90.00
#
_symmetry.space_group_name_H-M   'P 1'
#
loop_
_entity.id
_entity.type
_entity.pdbx_description
1 polymer ?
#
loop_
_entity_poly.entity_id
_entity_poly.type
_entity_poly.pdbx_seq_one_letter_code
_entity_poly.pdbx_strand_id
1 'polypeptide(L)'
;MELSPGRSLRFCTAPGGFRAGFVRPHPPPQQASRLCPSLSAGASIYRLRDVTINGYTSTSSSSVTVTPMNDLNDPQRMNIRGDDGGGGSRWSYALVVPMLCLAVFRSIWTRETEQEKSRLREDFERRTRDTRSELDLRYRSLVTESGSSLARLELKHEKLKQRLSGYREAFAAQSQLLASERRQLQSQREELQGERRALESLRRVGPLHDAVLAQEELALAGARASLRALESALEERQAVYCSLLVPRQRRHVLERDMLRRARHEVALGRMAVHDGLLDIFANDGHCAHVTNEDSRRNGKLMWVYVRHWHTLLELHKYQQVQQRLHAEDPLERPSA
;
A
#
# COMPACT_ATOMS: atom_id res chain seq x y z
N MET A 1 0.75 1.90 44.70
CA MET A 1 1.13 0.49 44.93
C MET A 1 -0.16 -0.30 45.01
N GLU A 2 -0.65 -0.75 43.87
CA GLU A 2 -1.80 -1.67 43.79
C GLU A 2 -1.28 -3.03 43.32
N LEU A 3 -1.50 -4.03 44.15
CA LEU A 3 -1.23 -5.44 43.88
C LEU A 3 -2.58 -6.11 43.60
N SER A 4 -2.71 -6.78 42.46
CA SER A 4 -3.74 -7.78 42.22
C SER A 4 -3.34 -8.72 41.07
N PRO A 5 -3.86 -9.96 41.06
CA PRO A 5 -2.99 -11.13 41.07
C PRO A 5 -3.09 -11.99 39.81
N GLY A 6 -2.14 -12.92 39.74
CA GLY A 6 -1.92 -13.84 38.62
C GLY A 6 -3.10 -14.73 38.26
N ARG A 7 -3.23 -14.97 36.95
CA ARG A 7 -4.03 -16.05 36.40
C ARG A 7 -3.12 -17.18 35.95
N SER A 8 -3.22 -18.27 36.71
CA SER A 8 -2.81 -19.62 36.35
C SER A 8 -3.72 -20.12 35.22
N LEU A 9 -3.14 -20.54 34.09
CA LEU A 9 -3.86 -21.31 33.08
C LEU A 9 -3.21 -22.69 32.98
N ARG A 10 -4.06 -23.67 33.31
CA ARG A 10 -3.78 -25.10 33.34
C ARG A 10 -3.60 -25.64 31.93
N PHE A 11 -2.64 -26.55 31.81
CA PHE A 11 -2.48 -27.48 30.70
C PHE A 11 -3.69 -28.40 30.56
N CYS A 12 -4.19 -28.52 29.34
CA CYS A 12 -4.99 -29.66 28.90
C CYS A 12 -4.25 -30.33 27.73
N THR A 13 -3.64 -31.48 28.00
CA THR A 13 -3.35 -32.58 27.06
C THR A 13 -4.69 -33.29 26.75
N ALA A 14 -5.06 -33.81 25.57
CA ALA A 14 -4.43 -34.61 24.50
C ALA A 14 -5.53 -34.81 23.40
N PRO A 15 -5.49 -35.81 22.48
CA PRO A 15 -4.43 -36.38 21.63
C PRO A 15 -4.82 -36.34 20.11
N GLY A 16 -3.91 -36.73 19.22
CA GLY A 16 -4.29 -37.10 17.84
C GLY A 16 -3.18 -36.91 16.82
N GLY A 17 -2.33 -37.93 16.66
CA GLY A 17 -1.36 -37.97 15.58
C GLY A 17 -1.98 -38.45 14.28
N PHE A 18 -1.56 -37.89 13.14
CA PHE A 18 -1.50 -38.60 11.86
C PHE A 18 -0.44 -37.98 10.94
N ARG A 19 0.56 -38.80 10.61
CA ARG A 19 1.42 -38.85 9.41
C ARG A 19 2.03 -37.56 8.87
N ALA A 20 3.33 -37.40 9.16
CA ALA A 20 4.24 -36.54 8.42
C ALA A 20 4.56 -37.14 7.03
N GLY A 21 4.15 -36.44 5.97
CA GLY A 21 4.67 -36.59 4.62
C GLY A 21 5.69 -35.49 4.35
N PHE A 22 6.93 -35.88 4.06
CA PHE A 22 8.01 -34.99 3.64
C PHE A 22 7.74 -34.52 2.19
N VAL A 23 7.44 -33.23 1.99
CA VAL A 23 7.49 -32.60 0.66
C VAL A 23 8.11 -31.20 0.78
N ARG A 24 9.17 -30.98 0.00
CA ARG A 24 9.90 -29.72 -0.14
C ARG A 24 8.98 -28.60 -0.66
N PRO A 25 9.14 -27.34 -0.21
CA PRO A 25 8.56 -26.20 -0.93
C PRO A 25 9.51 -25.74 -2.05
N HIS A 26 9.07 -25.92 -3.29
CA HIS A 26 9.54 -25.16 -4.46
C HIS A 26 8.87 -23.76 -4.47
N PRO A 27 9.47 -22.77 -5.15
CA PRO A 27 9.09 -21.36 -5.07
C PRO A 27 7.83 -21.03 -5.88
N PRO A 28 7.14 -19.91 -5.57
CA PRO A 28 5.95 -19.47 -6.31
C PRO A 28 6.29 -18.95 -7.71
N PRO A 29 5.32 -19.00 -8.65
CA PRO A 29 5.54 -18.71 -10.05
C PRO A 29 5.62 -17.21 -10.33
N GLN A 30 6.56 -16.86 -11.20
CA GLN A 30 6.53 -15.63 -11.97
C GLN A 30 5.38 -15.72 -12.99
N GLN A 31 4.45 -14.77 -12.97
CA GLN A 31 3.70 -14.42 -14.17
C GLN A 31 3.92 -12.95 -14.48
N ALA A 32 4.62 -12.78 -15.59
CA ALA A 32 4.93 -11.53 -16.22
C ALA A 32 3.66 -10.83 -16.71
N SER A 33 3.67 -9.53 -16.49
CA SER A 33 2.70 -8.55 -16.95
C SER A 33 2.58 -8.56 -18.47
N ARG A 34 1.34 -8.53 -18.93
CA ARG A 34 0.96 -8.30 -20.32
C ARG A 34 1.38 -6.90 -20.75
N LEU A 35 1.93 -6.85 -21.96
CA LEU A 35 2.09 -5.69 -22.82
C LEU A 35 0.73 -5.04 -23.13
N CYS A 36 0.65 -3.71 -23.01
CA CYS A 36 -0.21 -2.85 -23.82
C CYS A 36 0.61 -1.61 -24.20
N PRO A 37 0.62 -1.19 -25.48
CA PRO A 37 1.42 -0.08 -25.94
C PRO A 37 0.78 1.30 -25.69
N SER A 38 1.67 2.27 -25.59
CA SER A 38 1.52 3.70 -25.43
C SER A 38 0.61 4.38 -26.46
N LEU A 39 -0.30 5.22 -25.99
CA LEU A 39 -0.88 6.34 -26.73
C LEU A 39 -0.33 7.64 -26.14
N SER A 40 0.52 8.30 -26.91
CA SER A 40 1.13 9.59 -26.63
C SER A 40 0.10 10.71 -26.76
N ALA A 41 -0.19 11.40 -25.66
CA ALA A 41 -0.88 12.68 -25.65
C ALA A 41 0.15 13.79 -25.91
N GLY A 42 0.14 14.34 -27.12
CA GLY A 42 0.76 15.62 -27.45
C GLY A 42 -0.19 16.75 -27.07
N ALA A 43 0.20 17.53 -26.07
CA ALA A 43 -0.45 18.79 -25.72
C ALA A 43 -0.13 19.83 -26.80
N SER A 44 -1.16 20.49 -27.34
CA SER A 44 -1.01 21.75 -28.06
C SER A 44 -2.00 22.78 -27.55
N ILE A 45 -1.45 23.97 -27.42
CA ILE A 45 -1.86 25.12 -26.63
C ILE A 45 -2.80 25.98 -27.47
N TYR A 46 -3.94 26.40 -26.89
CA TYR A 46 -4.53 27.69 -27.25
C TYR A 46 -4.88 28.48 -25.99
N ARG A 47 -4.17 29.61 -25.85
CA ARG A 47 -4.34 30.67 -24.86
C ARG A 47 -5.66 31.39 -25.09
N LEU A 48 -6.37 31.66 -24.00
CA LEU A 48 -7.26 32.81 -23.90
C LEU A 48 -6.44 34.10 -23.93
N ARG A 49 -6.94 35.09 -24.68
CA ARG A 49 -6.80 36.52 -24.37
C ARG A 49 -8.10 37.23 -24.70
N ASP A 50 -8.51 38.05 -23.75
CA ASP A 50 -9.59 39.03 -23.84
C ASP A 50 -9.32 40.12 -24.89
N VAL A 51 -10.39 40.75 -25.38
CA VAL A 51 -10.66 42.21 -25.32
C VAL A 51 -11.85 42.56 -26.26
N THR A 52 -12.99 42.78 -25.60
CA THR A 52 -14.01 43.85 -25.71
C THR A 52 -14.35 44.65 -26.98
N ILE A 53 -15.70 44.82 -27.11
CA ILE A 53 -16.53 46.00 -27.48
C ILE A 53 -16.92 46.24 -28.95
N ASN A 54 -18.20 45.95 -29.24
CA ASN A 54 -19.26 46.86 -29.73
C ASN A 54 -20.50 45.97 -29.93
N GLY A 55 -21.57 46.09 -29.14
CA GLY A 55 -22.49 47.22 -29.15
C GLY A 55 -23.61 46.87 -30.12
N TYR A 56 -24.75 46.38 -29.62
CA TYR A 56 -26.11 46.60 -30.12
C TYR A 56 -27.11 45.92 -29.17
N THR A 57 -27.69 46.73 -28.28
CA THR A 57 -29.04 46.52 -27.78
C THR A 57 -30.01 46.79 -28.92
N SER A 58 -30.91 45.85 -29.20
CA SER A 58 -32.24 46.22 -29.69
C SER A 58 -33.27 45.19 -29.26
N THR A 59 -34.06 45.65 -28.29
CA THR A 59 -35.43 45.25 -28.02
C THR A 59 -36.21 44.86 -29.28
N SER A 60 -36.60 43.59 -29.40
CA SER A 60 -37.76 43.20 -30.20
C SER A 60 -38.94 42.99 -29.25
N SER A 61 -39.58 44.11 -28.92
CA SER A 61 -40.96 44.12 -28.47
C SER A 61 -41.79 43.63 -29.65
N SER A 62 -42.30 42.41 -29.58
CA SER A 62 -43.31 41.93 -30.51
C SER A 62 -44.59 42.69 -30.19
N SER A 63 -44.78 43.77 -30.91
CA SER A 63 -46.00 44.56 -30.96
C SER A 63 -47.17 43.64 -31.25
N VAL A 64 -48.06 43.57 -30.26
CA VAL A 64 -49.44 43.16 -30.43
C VAL A 64 -50.03 44.01 -31.56
N THR A 65 -50.29 43.41 -32.71
CA THR A 65 -51.22 43.96 -33.70
C THR A 65 -52.63 43.83 -33.14
N VAL A 66 -53.00 44.76 -32.27
CA VAL A 66 -54.40 45.19 -32.14
C VAL A 66 -54.64 46.08 -33.36
N THR A 67 -55.13 45.48 -34.44
CA THR A 67 -55.95 46.25 -35.38
C THR A 67 -57.25 46.56 -34.64
N PRO A 68 -57.62 47.85 -34.48
CA PRO A 68 -58.89 48.20 -33.90
C PRO A 68 -59.99 47.64 -34.77
N MET A 69 -60.81 46.83 -34.12
CA MET A 69 -62.16 46.43 -34.53
C MET A 69 -62.86 47.68 -35.07
N ASN A 70 -63.31 47.63 -36.32
CA ASN A 70 -64.21 48.65 -36.87
C ASN A 70 -65.43 48.75 -35.95
N ASP A 71 -65.57 49.91 -35.33
CA ASP A 71 -66.69 50.31 -34.50
C ASP A 71 -67.93 50.42 -35.39
N LEU A 72 -68.72 49.35 -35.44
CA LEU A 72 -69.95 49.23 -36.24
C LEU A 72 -71.14 49.88 -35.52
N ASN A 73 -70.91 51.00 -34.83
CA ASN A 73 -71.92 51.69 -34.04
C ASN A 73 -72.04 53.18 -34.40
N ASP A 74 -72.06 53.47 -35.70
CA ASP A 74 -72.43 54.78 -36.24
C ASP A 74 -73.72 54.64 -37.08
N PRO A 75 -74.91 54.96 -36.53
CA PRO A 75 -76.15 54.94 -37.30
C PRO A 75 -76.21 56.17 -38.19
N GLN A 76 -75.84 56.00 -39.46
CA GLN A 76 -76.12 57.00 -40.49
C GLN A 76 -77.64 57.15 -40.68
N ARG A 77 -78.10 58.33 -40.25
CA ARG A 77 -79.44 58.88 -40.40
C ARG A 77 -79.87 58.88 -41.87
N MET A 78 -80.66 57.88 -42.28
CA MET A 78 -81.51 58.01 -43.47
C MET A 78 -82.86 58.59 -43.05
N ASN A 79 -82.94 59.91 -43.14
CA ASN A 79 -84.14 60.69 -42.96
C ASN A 79 -84.83 60.86 -44.33
N ILE A 80 -85.64 59.89 -44.75
CA ILE A 80 -86.55 60.08 -45.88
C ILE A 80 -87.86 60.61 -45.29
N ARG A 81 -88.05 61.91 -45.48
CA ARG A 81 -89.24 62.67 -45.11
C ARG A 81 -90.35 62.34 -46.11
N GLY A 82 -91.56 62.13 -45.59
CA GLY A 82 -92.76 61.87 -46.36
C GLY A 82 -93.13 63.05 -47.25
N ASP A 83 -93.66 62.72 -48.42
CA ASP A 83 -94.37 63.65 -49.28
C ASP A 83 -95.84 63.20 -49.29
N ASP A 84 -96.70 64.07 -48.75
CA ASP A 84 -98.14 63.91 -48.72
C ASP A 84 -98.72 64.41 -50.06
N GLY A 85 -99.23 63.49 -50.88
CA GLY A 85 -99.91 63.80 -52.14
C GLY A 85 -101.16 62.94 -52.30
N GLY A 86 -102.29 63.46 -51.83
CA GLY A 86 -103.58 62.78 -51.86
C GLY A 86 -104.15 62.51 -53.26
N GLY A 87 -104.98 61.48 -53.36
CA GLY A 87 -105.82 61.20 -54.54
C GLY A 87 -106.33 59.76 -54.55
N GLY A 88 -107.55 59.53 -54.06
CA GLY A 88 -108.09 58.19 -53.81
C GLY A 88 -108.48 57.38 -55.05
N SER A 89 -108.55 56.05 -54.90
CA SER A 89 -109.57 55.17 -55.50
C SER A 89 -109.46 53.73 -54.97
N ARG A 90 -110.58 53.00 -55.03
CA ARG A 90 -110.96 51.82 -54.25
C ARG A 90 -110.28 50.51 -54.71
N TRP A 91 -109.13 50.11 -54.15
CA TRP A 91 -108.66 48.71 -54.09
C TRP A 91 -107.65 48.49 -52.94
N SER A 92 -108.10 48.22 -51.70
CA SER A 92 -107.19 48.16 -50.53
C SER A 92 -107.48 47.03 -49.52
N TYR A 93 -107.93 45.86 -49.98
CA TYR A 93 -108.06 44.66 -49.12
C TYR A 93 -107.35 43.41 -49.66
N ALA A 94 -107.10 43.30 -50.97
CA ALA A 94 -106.46 42.13 -51.57
C ALA A 94 -104.94 42.04 -51.30
N LEU A 95 -104.27 43.17 -51.01
CA LEU A 95 -102.83 43.21 -50.73
C LEU A 95 -102.48 43.12 -49.24
N VAL A 96 -103.45 43.31 -48.34
CA VAL A 96 -103.20 43.36 -46.89
C VAL A 96 -103.12 41.94 -46.28
N VAL A 97 -103.91 41.00 -46.80
CA VAL A 97 -103.98 39.63 -46.25
C VAL A 97 -102.70 38.81 -46.51
N PRO A 98 -102.11 38.78 -47.72
CA PRO A 98 -100.82 38.11 -47.95
C PRO A 98 -99.67 38.73 -47.15
N MET A 99 -99.69 40.06 -46.97
CA MET A 99 -98.68 40.79 -46.21
C MET A 99 -98.75 40.48 -44.70
N LEU A 100 -99.95 40.29 -44.14
CA LEU A 100 -100.14 39.86 -42.76
C LEU A 100 -99.68 38.41 -42.54
N CYS A 101 -99.99 37.49 -43.46
CA CYS A 101 -99.52 36.11 -43.38
C CYS A 101 -97.99 36.01 -43.46
N LEU A 102 -97.35 36.79 -44.33
CA LEU A 102 -95.89 36.88 -44.43
C LEU A 102 -95.26 37.53 -43.19
N ALA A 103 -95.91 38.52 -42.57
CA ALA A 103 -95.43 39.12 -41.32
C ALA A 103 -95.46 38.10 -40.15
N VAL A 104 -96.54 37.31 -40.05
CA VAL A 104 -96.65 36.26 -39.02
C VAL A 104 -95.69 35.10 -39.30
N PHE A 105 -95.52 34.66 -40.55
CA PHE A 105 -94.57 33.62 -40.92
C PHE A 105 -93.10 34.07 -40.75
N ARG A 106 -92.79 35.32 -41.12
CA ARG A 106 -91.48 35.94 -40.86
C ARG A 106 -91.22 36.01 -39.36
N SER A 107 -92.22 36.31 -38.54
CA SER A 107 -92.12 36.33 -37.07
C SER A 107 -91.89 34.95 -36.47
N ILE A 108 -92.61 33.92 -36.93
CA ILE A 108 -92.44 32.53 -36.46
C ILE A 108 -91.05 31.99 -36.86
N TRP A 109 -90.62 32.22 -38.11
CA TRP A 109 -89.33 31.75 -38.62
C TRP A 109 -88.13 32.53 -38.06
N THR A 110 -88.26 33.85 -37.86
CA THR A 110 -87.22 34.62 -37.16
C THR A 110 -87.09 34.19 -35.72
N ARG A 111 -88.18 33.86 -35.03
CA ARG A 111 -88.15 33.39 -33.65
C ARG A 111 -87.46 32.02 -33.51
N GLU A 112 -87.75 31.05 -34.38
CA GLU A 112 -87.07 29.74 -34.35
C GLU A 112 -85.59 29.84 -34.74
N THR A 113 -85.26 30.64 -35.76
CA THR A 113 -83.87 30.84 -36.19
C THR A 113 -83.03 31.65 -35.20
N GLU A 114 -83.62 32.60 -34.48
CA GLU A 114 -82.95 33.29 -33.37
C GLU A 114 -82.76 32.38 -32.16
N GLN A 115 -83.70 31.47 -31.90
CA GLN A 115 -83.59 30.50 -30.82
C GLN A 115 -82.52 29.44 -31.13
N GLU A 116 -82.39 28.99 -32.37
CA GLU A 116 -81.30 28.11 -32.80
C GLU A 116 -79.94 28.81 -32.79
N LYS A 117 -79.87 30.06 -33.26
CA LYS A 117 -78.62 30.85 -33.21
C LYS A 117 -78.17 31.11 -31.78
N SER A 118 -79.08 31.43 -30.87
CA SER A 118 -78.75 31.64 -29.45
C SER A 118 -78.28 30.34 -28.80
N ARG A 119 -78.96 29.22 -29.04
CA ARG A 119 -78.51 27.89 -28.56
C ARG A 119 -77.14 27.50 -29.11
N LEU A 120 -76.92 27.65 -30.42
CA LEU A 120 -75.63 27.36 -31.05
C LEU A 120 -74.51 28.27 -30.51
N ARG A 121 -74.81 29.55 -30.25
CA ARG A 121 -73.87 30.49 -29.61
C ARG A 121 -73.55 30.08 -28.18
N GLU A 122 -74.56 29.77 -27.37
CA GLU A 122 -74.38 29.31 -26.00
C GLU A 122 -73.60 28.00 -25.93
N ASP A 123 -73.89 27.03 -26.81
CA ASP A 123 -73.18 25.76 -26.90
C ASP A 123 -71.74 25.93 -27.40
N PHE A 124 -71.50 26.87 -28.31
CA PHE A 124 -70.16 27.21 -28.78
C PHE A 124 -69.35 27.92 -27.68
N GLU A 125 -69.95 28.90 -27.01
CA GLU A 125 -69.32 29.58 -25.88
C GLU A 125 -69.05 28.63 -24.72
N ARG A 126 -69.99 27.72 -24.42
CA ARG A 126 -69.82 26.69 -23.40
C ARG A 126 -68.65 25.77 -23.77
N ARG A 127 -68.63 25.22 -24.98
CA ARG A 127 -67.51 24.39 -25.47
C ARG A 127 -66.16 25.14 -25.45
N THR A 128 -66.16 26.42 -25.82
CA THR A 128 -64.94 27.24 -25.81
C THR A 128 -64.47 27.51 -24.37
N ARG A 129 -65.40 27.73 -23.43
CA ARG A 129 -65.08 27.88 -22.00
C ARG A 129 -64.57 26.57 -21.39
N ASP A 130 -65.22 25.46 -21.69
CA ASP A 130 -64.85 24.13 -21.19
C ASP A 130 -63.45 23.75 -21.70
N THR A 131 -63.20 23.86 -23.01
CA THR A 131 -61.87 23.60 -23.61
C THR A 131 -60.80 24.53 -23.06
N ARG A 132 -61.09 25.81 -22.88
CA ARG A 132 -60.16 26.77 -22.25
C ARG A 132 -59.85 26.38 -20.80
N SER A 133 -60.86 26.04 -20.02
CA SER A 133 -60.69 25.62 -18.62
C SER A 133 -59.91 24.31 -18.49
N GLU A 134 -60.14 23.35 -19.40
CA GLU A 134 -59.42 22.08 -19.44
C GLU A 134 -57.94 22.29 -19.79
N LEU A 135 -57.66 23.14 -20.79
CA LEU A 135 -56.29 23.51 -21.16
C LEU A 135 -55.57 24.22 -20.01
N ASP A 136 -56.22 25.17 -19.33
CA ASP A 136 -55.64 25.86 -18.18
C ASP A 136 -55.34 24.90 -17.02
N LEU A 137 -56.22 23.91 -16.77
CA LEU A 137 -55.99 22.87 -15.78
C LEU A 137 -54.81 21.96 -16.17
N ARG A 138 -54.76 21.50 -17.43
CA ARG A 138 -53.64 20.68 -17.94
C ARG A 138 -52.31 21.42 -17.94
N TYR A 139 -52.33 22.70 -18.29
CA TYR A 139 -51.14 23.55 -18.25
C TYR A 139 -50.66 23.70 -16.80
N ARG A 140 -51.57 23.99 -15.87
CA ARG A 140 -51.25 24.08 -14.44
C ARG A 140 -50.70 22.77 -13.90
N SER A 141 -51.30 21.61 -14.23
CA SER A 141 -50.79 20.32 -13.80
C SER A 141 -49.42 19.99 -14.38
N LEU A 142 -49.18 20.30 -15.66
CA LEU A 142 -47.88 20.10 -16.30
C LEU A 142 -46.79 20.98 -15.68
N VAL A 143 -47.12 22.23 -15.36
CA VAL A 143 -46.18 23.16 -14.71
C VAL A 143 -45.83 22.70 -13.29
N THR A 144 -46.80 22.22 -12.52
CA THR A 144 -46.52 21.71 -11.16
C THR A 144 -45.75 20.39 -11.18
N GLU A 145 -46.06 19.49 -12.12
CA GLU A 145 -45.36 18.21 -12.28
C GLU A 145 -43.92 18.40 -12.77
N SER A 146 -43.72 19.29 -13.75
CA SER A 146 -42.38 19.65 -14.24
C SER A 146 -41.55 20.37 -13.17
N GLY A 147 -42.15 21.29 -12.41
CA GLY A 147 -41.50 21.94 -11.27
C GLY A 147 -41.09 20.94 -10.18
N SER A 148 -41.96 19.98 -9.85
CA SER A 148 -41.65 18.91 -8.88
C SER A 148 -40.53 17.99 -9.36
N SER A 149 -40.51 17.66 -10.65
CA SER A 149 -39.49 16.84 -11.28
C SER A 149 -38.12 17.54 -11.31
N LEU A 150 -38.10 18.84 -11.62
CA LEU A 150 -36.91 19.67 -11.62
C LEU A 150 -36.32 19.79 -10.21
N ALA A 151 -37.15 20.09 -9.20
CA ALA A 151 -36.71 20.14 -7.80
C ALA A 151 -36.11 18.81 -7.33
N ARG A 152 -36.69 17.68 -7.76
CA ARG A 152 -36.15 16.34 -7.45
C ARG A 152 -34.80 16.09 -8.14
N LEU A 153 -34.59 16.61 -9.35
CA LEU A 153 -33.34 16.47 -10.08
C LEU A 153 -32.24 17.34 -9.46
N GLU A 154 -32.56 18.58 -9.09
CA GLU A 154 -31.64 19.49 -8.39
C GLU A 154 -31.19 18.91 -7.05
N LEU A 155 -32.11 18.34 -6.27
CA LEU A 155 -31.77 17.67 -5.01
C LEU A 155 -30.80 16.49 -5.23
N LYS A 156 -31.00 15.69 -6.28
CA LYS A 156 -30.08 14.60 -6.63
C LYS A 156 -28.72 15.14 -7.07
N HIS A 157 -28.70 16.23 -7.84
CA HIS A 157 -27.47 16.88 -8.28
C HIS A 157 -26.66 17.39 -7.09
N GLU A 158 -27.29 18.12 -6.16
CA GLU A 158 -26.60 18.62 -4.96
C GLU A 158 -26.11 17.47 -4.07
N LYS A 159 -26.89 16.39 -3.92
CA LYS A 159 -26.44 15.19 -3.20
C LYS A 159 -25.24 14.51 -3.86
N LEU A 160 -25.21 14.42 -5.18
CA LEU A 160 -24.07 13.88 -5.92
C LEU A 160 -22.85 14.78 -5.80
N LYS A 161 -23.03 16.10 -5.88
CA LYS A 161 -21.97 17.09 -5.70
C LYS A 161 -21.35 17.01 -4.31
N GLN A 162 -22.16 16.88 -3.27
CA GLN A 162 -21.68 16.68 -1.89
C GLN A 162 -20.95 15.35 -1.70
N ARG A 163 -21.41 14.27 -2.35
CA ARG A 163 -20.68 12.99 -2.34
C ARG A 163 -19.33 13.09 -3.04
N LEU A 164 -19.29 13.77 -4.19
CA LEU A 164 -18.07 13.99 -4.95
C LEU A 164 -17.06 14.84 -4.17
N SER A 165 -17.50 15.87 -3.44
CA SER A 165 -16.59 16.63 -2.56
C SER A 165 -16.05 15.76 -1.43
N GLY A 166 -16.90 14.98 -0.77
CA GLY A 166 -16.46 14.04 0.28
C GLY A 166 -15.47 12.98 -0.23
N TYR A 167 -15.71 12.41 -1.42
CA TYR A 167 -14.76 11.48 -2.03
C TYR A 167 -13.43 12.17 -2.38
N ARG A 168 -13.46 13.38 -2.94
CA ARG A 168 -12.24 14.14 -3.26
C ARG A 168 -11.41 14.42 -2.01
N GLU A 169 -12.05 14.83 -0.91
CA GLU A 169 -11.38 15.07 0.37
C GLU A 169 -10.79 13.78 0.95
N ALA A 170 -11.53 12.66 0.93
CA ALA A 170 -11.03 11.37 1.38
C ALA A 170 -9.83 10.88 0.55
N PHE A 171 -9.88 11.03 -0.78
CA PHE A 171 -8.76 10.71 -1.67
C PHE A 171 -7.56 11.63 -1.41
N ALA A 172 -7.79 12.92 -1.18
CA ALA A 172 -6.72 13.85 -0.83
C ALA A 172 -6.04 13.45 0.49
N ALA A 173 -6.83 13.15 1.53
CA ALA A 173 -6.31 12.68 2.81
C ALA A 173 -5.52 11.36 2.68
N GLN A 174 -6.04 10.40 1.92
CA GLN A 174 -5.36 9.13 1.68
C GLN A 174 -4.04 9.32 0.90
N SER A 175 -4.04 10.19 -0.10
CA SER A 175 -2.83 10.49 -0.87
C SER A 175 -1.74 11.14 -0.02
N GLN A 176 -2.13 12.02 0.92
CA GLN A 176 -1.21 12.65 1.86
C GLN A 176 -0.63 11.64 2.85
N LEU A 177 -1.46 10.73 3.36
CA LEU A 177 -1.02 9.66 4.26
C LEU A 177 0.00 8.72 3.58
N LEU A 178 -0.27 8.28 2.36
CA LEU A 178 0.67 7.44 1.62
C LEU A 178 1.95 8.20 1.27
N ALA A 179 1.86 9.51 1.02
CA ALA A 179 3.03 10.34 0.78
C ALA A 179 3.92 10.50 2.03
N SER A 180 3.32 10.64 3.22
CA SER A 180 4.08 10.70 4.48
C SER A 180 4.70 9.34 4.83
N GLU A 181 3.97 8.25 4.66
CA GLU A 181 4.48 6.88 4.86
C GLU A 181 5.67 6.60 3.91
N ARG A 182 5.54 6.98 2.64
CA ARG A 182 6.63 6.82 1.66
C ARG A 182 7.87 7.63 2.07
N ARG A 183 7.71 8.84 2.58
CA ARG A 183 8.81 9.67 3.09
C ARG A 183 9.48 9.02 4.31
N GLN A 184 8.70 8.46 5.24
CA GLN A 184 9.24 7.73 6.39
C GLN A 184 10.04 6.50 5.95
N LEU A 185 9.49 5.67 5.08
CA LEU A 185 10.19 4.50 4.55
C LEU A 185 11.46 4.88 3.79
N GLN A 186 11.43 5.99 3.06
CA GLN A 186 12.61 6.49 2.36
C GLN A 186 13.69 6.95 3.34
N SER A 187 13.32 7.68 4.39
CA SER A 187 14.24 8.08 5.47
C SER A 187 14.85 6.86 6.17
N GLN A 188 14.05 5.87 6.52
CA GLN A 188 14.54 4.62 7.13
C GLN A 188 15.49 3.88 6.20
N ARG A 189 15.20 3.86 4.89
CA ARG A 189 16.07 3.20 3.92
C ARG A 189 17.40 3.93 3.77
N GLU A 190 17.40 5.25 3.82
CA GLU A 190 18.62 6.06 3.78
C GLU A 190 19.46 5.88 5.06
N GLU A 191 18.83 5.82 6.23
CA GLU A 191 19.46 5.51 7.51
C GLU A 191 20.11 4.13 7.51
N LEU A 192 19.36 3.09 7.13
CA LEU A 192 19.87 1.72 7.00
C LEU A 192 20.99 1.61 5.95
N GLN A 193 20.92 2.40 4.87
CA GLN A 193 22.02 2.47 3.90
C GLN A 193 23.25 3.16 4.49
N GLY A 194 23.08 4.17 5.34
CA GLY A 194 24.15 4.80 6.11
C GLY A 194 24.83 3.82 7.06
N GLU A 195 24.05 3.12 7.88
CA GLU A 195 24.55 2.06 8.78
C GLU A 195 25.27 0.96 8.00
N ARG A 196 24.68 0.49 6.89
CA ARG A 196 25.32 -0.51 6.03
C ARG A 196 26.66 -0.01 5.50
N ARG A 197 26.78 1.24 5.04
CA ARG A 197 28.05 1.81 4.58
C ARG A 197 29.07 1.92 5.72
N ALA A 198 28.64 2.30 6.92
CA ALA A 198 29.49 2.34 8.10
C ALA A 198 30.01 0.94 8.46
N LEU A 199 29.13 -0.07 8.48
CA LEU A 199 29.48 -1.47 8.67
C LEU A 199 30.38 -1.99 7.54
N GLU A 200 30.14 -1.63 6.28
CA GLU A 200 30.99 -2.00 5.14
C GLU A 200 32.39 -1.38 5.23
N SER A 201 32.54 -0.20 5.83
CA SER A 201 33.85 0.38 6.11
C SER A 201 34.63 -0.43 7.15
N LEU A 202 33.94 -0.95 8.17
CA LEU A 202 34.49 -1.83 9.20
C LEU A 202 34.63 -3.29 8.72
N ARG A 203 33.89 -3.69 7.68
CA ARG A 203 33.80 -5.06 7.15
C ARG A 203 35.12 -5.60 6.64
N ARG A 204 36.11 -4.75 6.35
CA ARG A 204 37.44 -5.21 5.89
C ARG A 204 38.26 -5.85 7.02
N VAL A 205 37.97 -5.53 8.28
CA VAL A 205 38.75 -6.00 9.43
C VAL A 205 38.46 -7.47 9.77
N GLY A 206 37.19 -7.89 9.73
CA GLY A 206 36.79 -9.27 10.07
C GLY A 206 37.41 -10.35 9.16
N PRO A 207 37.21 -10.32 7.83
CA PRO A 207 37.76 -11.30 6.92
C PRO A 207 39.29 -11.32 6.89
N LEU A 208 39.93 -10.16 7.10
CA LEU A 208 41.38 -10.06 7.19
C LEU A 208 41.89 -10.72 8.48
N HIS A 209 41.23 -10.47 9.61
CA HIS A 209 41.50 -11.17 10.88
C HIS A 209 41.36 -12.69 10.75
N ASP A 210 40.26 -13.16 10.16
CA ASP A 210 39.99 -14.58 9.97
C ASP A 210 41.01 -15.25 9.03
N ALA A 211 41.43 -14.57 7.96
CA ALA A 211 42.44 -15.07 7.04
C ALA A 211 43.82 -15.20 7.72
N VAL A 212 44.23 -14.17 8.48
CA VAL A 212 45.49 -14.20 9.23
C VAL A 212 45.48 -15.30 10.29
N LEU A 213 44.36 -15.46 11.01
CA LEU A 213 44.19 -16.55 11.98
C LEU A 213 44.31 -17.92 11.32
N ALA A 214 43.63 -18.14 10.19
CA ALA A 214 43.67 -19.42 9.48
C ALA A 214 45.08 -19.76 8.98
N GLN A 215 45.82 -18.76 8.51
CA GLN A 215 47.22 -18.93 8.11
C GLN A 215 48.11 -19.33 9.29
N GLU A 216 47.91 -18.70 10.45
CA GLU A 216 48.67 -19.04 11.67
C GLU A 216 48.32 -20.41 12.23
N GLU A 217 47.05 -20.82 12.19
CA GLU A 217 46.65 -22.18 12.56
C GLU A 217 47.32 -23.24 11.67
N LEU A 218 47.44 -22.99 10.37
CA LEU A 218 48.18 -23.86 9.45
C LEU A 218 49.68 -23.89 9.77
N ALA A 219 50.29 -22.74 10.08
CA ALA A 219 51.70 -22.66 10.43
C ALA A 219 52.04 -23.41 11.74
N LEU A 220 51.12 -23.40 12.71
CA LEU A 220 51.27 -24.07 14.00
C LEU A 220 50.78 -25.52 14.04
N ALA A 221 50.18 -26.02 12.95
CA ALA A 221 49.65 -27.38 12.88
C ALA A 221 50.71 -28.43 13.22
N GLY A 222 51.94 -28.27 12.70
CA GLY A 222 53.07 -29.17 13.00
C GLY A 222 53.47 -29.15 14.48
N ALA A 223 53.60 -27.96 15.07
CA ALA A 223 53.92 -27.81 16.49
C ALA A 223 52.85 -28.43 17.40
N ARG A 224 51.56 -28.26 17.05
CA ARG A 224 50.45 -28.87 17.79
C ARG A 224 50.46 -30.40 17.66
N ALA A 225 50.76 -30.93 16.47
CA ALA A 225 50.90 -32.37 16.27
C ALA A 225 52.06 -32.95 17.09
N SER A 226 53.21 -32.30 17.10
CA SER A 226 54.36 -32.66 17.94
C SER A 226 54.02 -32.68 19.43
N LEU A 227 53.30 -31.65 19.91
CA LEU A 227 52.90 -31.57 21.31
C LEU A 227 51.91 -32.68 21.69
N ARG A 228 50.98 -33.05 20.79
CA ARG A 228 50.08 -34.20 20.98
C ARG A 228 50.82 -35.53 21.02
N ALA A 229 51.85 -35.69 20.18
CA ALA A 229 52.70 -36.89 20.19
C ALA A 229 53.55 -36.97 21.47
N LEU A 230 53.91 -35.84 22.05
CA LEU A 230 54.59 -35.78 23.34
C LEU A 230 53.64 -36.12 24.49
N GLU A 231 52.41 -35.58 24.46
CA GLU A 231 51.35 -35.89 25.43
C GLU A 231 51.10 -37.40 25.52
N SER A 232 50.95 -38.08 24.37
CA SER A 232 50.76 -39.53 24.35
C SER A 232 51.98 -40.31 24.84
N ALA A 233 53.20 -39.84 24.52
CA ALA A 233 54.43 -40.46 25.00
C ALA A 233 54.60 -40.29 26.53
N LEU A 234 54.17 -39.15 27.09
CA LEU A 234 54.16 -38.93 28.53
C LEU A 234 53.12 -39.81 29.22
N GLU A 235 51.92 -39.95 28.63
CA GLU A 235 50.88 -40.86 29.13
C GLU A 235 51.38 -42.31 29.16
N GLU A 236 52.01 -42.78 28.08
CA GLU A 236 52.61 -44.12 28.03
C GLU A 236 53.73 -44.27 29.05
N ARG A 237 54.64 -43.29 29.15
CA ARG A 237 55.73 -43.29 30.12
C ARG A 237 55.18 -43.42 31.54
N GLN A 238 54.11 -42.71 31.86
CA GLN A 238 53.52 -42.72 33.19
C GLN A 238 52.76 -44.03 33.46
N ALA A 239 52.09 -44.61 32.46
CA ALA A 239 51.51 -45.94 32.56
C ALA A 239 52.57 -47.02 32.84
N VAL A 240 53.73 -46.94 32.17
CA VAL A 240 54.87 -47.85 32.42
C VAL A 240 55.44 -47.63 33.82
N TYR A 241 55.56 -46.38 34.29
CA TYR A 241 56.03 -46.07 35.64
C TYR A 241 55.13 -46.68 36.73
N CYS A 242 53.81 -46.59 36.54
CA CYS A 242 52.82 -47.06 37.50
C CYS A 242 52.49 -48.56 37.39
N SER A 243 52.91 -49.21 36.31
CA SER A 243 52.70 -50.64 36.11
C SER A 243 53.70 -51.47 36.92
N LEU A 244 53.19 -52.52 37.58
CA LEU A 244 54.03 -53.53 38.24
C LEU A 244 54.58 -54.58 37.26
N LEU A 245 54.00 -54.70 36.07
CA LEU A 245 54.28 -55.78 35.12
C LEU A 245 55.25 -55.35 34.01
N VAL A 246 55.37 -54.06 33.72
CA VAL A 246 56.15 -53.57 32.59
C VAL A 246 57.60 -53.27 33.00
N PRO A 247 58.62 -53.72 32.24
CA PRO A 247 60.02 -53.46 32.57
C PRO A 247 60.40 -51.97 32.56
N ARG A 248 61.23 -51.58 33.53
CA ARG A 248 61.76 -50.19 33.66
C ARG A 248 62.57 -49.73 32.44
N GLN A 249 63.20 -50.64 31.70
CA GLN A 249 63.92 -50.33 30.46
C GLN A 249 63.02 -49.63 29.43
N ARG A 250 61.73 -50.00 29.35
CA ARG A 250 60.78 -49.36 28.43
C ARG A 250 60.58 -47.88 28.77
N ARG A 251 60.53 -47.53 30.07
CA ARG A 251 60.47 -46.14 30.52
C ARG A 251 61.70 -45.36 30.06
N HIS A 252 62.91 -45.89 30.22
CA HIS A 252 64.13 -45.20 29.81
C HIS A 252 64.21 -44.94 28.30
N VAL A 253 63.66 -45.85 27.48
CA VAL A 253 63.55 -45.65 26.02
C VAL A 253 62.63 -44.47 25.72
N LEU A 254 61.44 -44.43 26.32
CA LEU A 254 60.48 -43.33 26.16
C LEU A 254 61.07 -41.99 26.59
N GLU A 255 61.71 -41.93 27.76
CA GLU A 255 62.34 -40.71 28.28
C GLU A 255 63.44 -40.19 27.34
N ARG A 256 64.32 -41.07 26.86
CA ARG A 256 65.40 -40.70 25.92
C ARG A 256 64.85 -40.20 24.59
N ASP A 257 63.83 -40.86 24.05
CA ASP A 257 63.25 -40.49 22.75
C ASP A 257 62.45 -39.19 22.82
N MET A 258 61.78 -38.91 23.96
CA MET A 258 61.14 -37.62 24.21
C MET A 258 62.17 -36.48 24.33
N LEU A 259 63.26 -36.67 25.09
CA LEU A 259 64.32 -35.67 25.21
C LEU A 259 65.02 -35.40 23.88
N ARG A 260 65.26 -36.43 23.07
CA ARG A 260 65.81 -36.28 21.72
C ARG A 260 64.89 -35.42 20.84
N ARG A 261 63.59 -35.74 20.79
CA ARG A 261 62.60 -34.96 20.03
C ARG A 261 62.53 -33.50 20.49
N ALA A 262 62.46 -33.27 21.80
CA ALA A 262 62.41 -31.92 22.37
C ALA A 262 63.63 -31.06 22.05
N ARG A 263 64.81 -31.67 21.81
CA ARG A 263 66.03 -30.94 21.40
C ARG A 263 66.06 -30.61 19.91
N HIS A 264 65.57 -31.49 19.05
CA HIS A 264 65.69 -31.32 17.60
C HIS A 264 64.51 -30.56 16.98
N GLU A 265 63.34 -30.60 17.61
CA GLU A 265 62.18 -29.87 17.13
C GLU A 265 62.21 -28.42 17.61
N VAL A 266 62.44 -27.50 16.67
CA VAL A 266 62.52 -26.04 16.93
C VAL A 266 61.29 -25.52 17.67
N ALA A 267 60.10 -26.03 17.34
CA ALA A 267 58.85 -25.63 17.98
C ALA A 267 58.81 -25.97 19.48
N LEU A 268 59.31 -27.16 19.86
CA LEU A 268 59.35 -27.61 21.26
C LEU A 268 60.47 -26.90 22.04
N GLY A 269 61.60 -26.62 21.38
CA GLY A 269 62.71 -25.89 21.98
C GLY A 269 62.32 -24.48 22.44
N ARG A 270 61.52 -23.75 21.65
CA ARG A 270 61.04 -22.40 22.00
C ARG A 270 60.17 -22.34 23.28
N MET A 271 59.54 -23.46 23.65
CA MET A 271 58.67 -23.57 24.82
C MET A 271 59.37 -24.22 26.02
N ALA A 272 60.71 -24.35 25.97
CA ALA A 272 61.52 -25.01 27.00
C ALA A 272 61.00 -26.42 27.38
N VAL A 273 60.44 -27.14 26.40
CA VAL A 273 59.84 -28.47 26.62
C VAL A 273 60.87 -29.44 27.16
N HIS A 274 62.11 -29.37 26.67
CA HIS A 274 63.20 -30.22 27.14
C HIS A 274 63.42 -30.10 28.65
N ASP A 275 63.45 -28.89 29.19
CA ASP A 275 63.72 -28.66 30.61
C ASP A 275 62.52 -29.05 31.47
N GLY A 276 61.30 -28.79 31.00
CA GLY A 276 60.10 -29.30 31.65
C GLY A 276 60.01 -30.83 31.64
N LEU A 277 60.49 -31.51 30.59
CA LEU A 277 60.58 -32.98 30.58
C LEU A 277 61.55 -33.51 31.65
N LEU A 278 62.70 -32.86 31.84
CA LEU A 278 63.64 -33.23 32.90
C LEU A 278 63.00 -33.08 34.28
N ASP A 279 62.26 -32.00 34.51
CA ASP A 279 61.53 -31.75 35.75
C ASP A 279 60.44 -32.81 35.99
N ILE A 280 59.63 -33.11 34.97
CA ILE A 280 58.62 -34.18 35.04
C ILE A 280 59.28 -35.53 35.38
N PHE A 281 60.39 -35.87 34.73
CA PHE A 281 61.02 -37.17 34.95
C PHE A 281 61.60 -37.34 36.34
N ALA A 282 62.08 -36.24 36.93
CA ALA A 282 62.60 -36.22 38.29
C ALA A 282 61.48 -36.23 39.33
N ASN A 283 60.39 -35.49 39.10
CA ASN A 283 59.46 -35.10 40.15
C ASN A 283 58.04 -35.68 40.02
N ASP A 284 57.63 -36.21 38.85
CA ASP A 284 56.29 -36.79 38.69
C ASP A 284 56.25 -38.29 39.02
N GLY A 285 55.89 -38.58 40.26
CA GLY A 285 55.72 -39.93 40.79
C GLY A 285 54.27 -40.35 41.02
N HIS A 286 53.27 -39.55 40.60
CA HIS A 286 51.88 -39.87 40.93
C HIS A 286 51.35 -41.05 40.11
N CYS A 287 50.81 -42.05 40.79
CA CYS A 287 50.06 -43.14 40.21
C CYS A 287 48.64 -43.13 40.75
N ALA A 288 47.67 -43.31 39.87
CA ALA A 288 46.30 -43.60 40.27
C ALA A 288 46.23 -45.00 40.92
N HIS A 289 45.04 -45.37 41.40
CA HIS A 289 44.82 -46.68 42.05
C HIS A 289 45.27 -47.84 41.14
N VAL A 290 45.76 -48.94 41.73
CA VAL A 290 46.36 -50.09 41.00
C VAL A 290 45.41 -50.76 40.00
N THR A 291 44.10 -50.60 40.21
CA THR A 291 43.00 -51.13 39.38
C THR A 291 42.48 -50.12 38.36
N ASN A 292 43.16 -48.98 38.20
CA ASN A 292 42.70 -47.93 37.29
C ASN A 292 43.00 -48.28 35.84
N GLU A 293 41.95 -48.34 35.02
CA GLU A 293 42.06 -48.59 33.58
C GLU A 293 42.42 -47.30 32.80
N ASP A 294 42.17 -46.13 33.38
CA ASP A 294 42.39 -44.84 32.73
C ASP A 294 43.81 -44.32 32.98
N SER A 295 44.70 -44.52 32.02
CA SER A 295 46.11 -44.10 32.10
C SER A 295 46.29 -42.59 32.27
N ARG A 296 45.28 -41.78 31.92
CA ARG A 296 45.31 -40.31 32.04
C ARG A 296 45.25 -39.78 33.46
N ARG A 297 44.84 -40.61 34.41
CA ARG A 297 44.83 -40.24 35.83
C ARG A 297 46.20 -40.41 36.48
N ASN A 298 47.14 -41.06 35.80
CA ASN A 298 48.51 -41.15 36.26
C ASN A 298 49.26 -39.86 35.92
N GLY A 299 50.17 -39.48 36.81
CA GLY A 299 50.90 -38.23 36.71
C GLY A 299 50.05 -37.05 37.15
N LYS A 300 50.66 -36.07 37.80
CA LYS A 300 50.01 -34.78 38.14
C LYS A 300 50.78 -33.64 37.54
N LEU A 301 52.09 -33.66 37.70
CA LEU A 301 52.98 -32.61 37.24
C LEU A 301 53.04 -32.58 35.70
N MET A 302 53.07 -33.73 35.04
CA MET A 302 53.09 -33.82 33.58
C MET A 302 51.90 -33.10 32.94
N TRP A 303 50.71 -33.19 33.53
CA TRP A 303 49.51 -32.55 32.98
C TRP A 303 49.52 -31.04 33.16
N VAL A 304 50.15 -30.54 34.24
CA VAL A 304 50.40 -29.10 34.42
C VAL A 304 51.30 -28.58 33.31
N TYR A 305 52.41 -29.28 33.03
CA TYR A 305 53.33 -28.91 31.96
C TYR A 305 52.69 -29.01 30.57
N VAL A 306 52.00 -30.12 30.26
CA VAL A 306 51.30 -30.28 28.97
C VAL A 306 50.28 -29.16 28.77
N ARG A 307 49.51 -28.81 29.81
CA ARG A 307 48.57 -27.70 29.75
C ARG A 307 49.29 -26.38 29.52
N HIS A 308 50.38 -26.13 30.24
CA HIS A 308 51.19 -24.94 30.07
C HIS A 308 51.74 -24.80 28.65
N TRP A 309 52.31 -25.86 28.07
CA TRP A 309 52.81 -25.86 26.69
C TRP A 309 51.71 -25.63 25.66
N HIS A 310 50.53 -26.21 25.86
CA HIS A 310 49.37 -25.90 25.00
C HIS A 310 48.98 -24.42 25.09
N THR A 311 48.99 -23.83 26.29
CA THR A 311 48.71 -22.41 26.48
C THR A 311 49.79 -21.52 25.86
N LEU A 312 51.07 -21.89 25.93
CA LEU A 312 52.15 -21.16 25.26
C LEU A 312 51.98 -21.14 23.75
N LEU A 313 51.58 -22.27 23.16
CA LEU A 313 51.33 -22.38 21.72
C LEU A 313 50.13 -21.51 21.29
N GLU A 314 49.04 -21.51 22.06
CA GLU A 314 47.90 -20.61 21.85
C GLU A 314 48.30 -19.13 21.99
N LEU A 315 49.07 -18.78 23.02
CA LEU A 315 49.55 -17.42 23.21
C LEU A 315 50.39 -16.96 22.02
N HIS A 316 51.30 -17.82 21.55
CA HIS A 316 52.15 -17.51 20.40
C HIS A 316 51.33 -17.26 19.14
N LYS A 317 50.28 -18.05 18.90
CA LYS A 317 49.34 -17.84 17.79
C LYS A 317 48.76 -16.44 17.82
N TYR A 318 48.18 -16.02 18.94
CA TYR A 318 47.54 -14.71 19.04
C TYR A 318 48.54 -13.55 18.98
N GLN A 319 49.75 -13.72 19.51
CA GLN A 319 50.83 -12.74 19.37
C GLN A 319 51.25 -12.54 17.92
N GLN A 320 51.39 -13.63 17.14
CA GLN A 320 51.73 -13.55 15.73
C GLN A 320 50.60 -12.95 14.90
N VAL A 321 49.35 -13.32 15.18
CA VAL A 321 48.16 -12.71 14.57
C VAL A 321 48.15 -11.21 14.83
N GLN A 322 48.36 -10.78 16.08
CA GLN A 322 48.42 -9.37 16.43
C GLN A 322 49.54 -8.65 15.66
N GLN A 323 50.76 -9.20 15.63
CA GLN A 323 51.89 -8.61 14.89
C GLN A 323 51.59 -8.45 13.39
N ARG A 324 50.98 -9.44 12.76
CA ARG A 324 50.61 -9.37 11.33
C ARG A 324 49.49 -8.38 11.06
N LEU A 325 48.51 -8.31 11.95
CA LEU A 325 47.42 -7.33 11.82
C LEU A 325 47.93 -5.89 11.96
N HIS A 326 48.90 -5.65 12.85
CA HIS A 326 49.58 -4.35 12.94
C HIS A 326 50.39 -4.04 11.67
N ALA A 327 51.11 -5.02 11.10
CA ALA A 327 51.89 -4.82 9.88
C ALA A 327 51.03 -4.56 8.63
N GLU A 328 49.82 -5.11 8.57
CA GLU A 328 48.86 -4.89 7.48
C GLU A 328 48.07 -3.58 7.62
N ASP A 329 48.12 -2.92 8.78
CA ASP A 329 47.41 -1.66 9.05
C ASP A 329 47.91 -0.55 8.10
N PRO A 330 47.05 -0.02 7.20
CA PRO A 330 47.46 0.97 6.22
C PRO A 330 47.94 2.31 6.82
N LEU A 331 47.78 2.54 8.13
CA LEU A 331 48.28 3.74 8.82
C LEU A 331 49.79 3.70 9.13
N GLU A 332 50.45 2.54 9.06
CA GLU A 332 51.91 2.40 9.29
C GLU A 332 52.72 2.09 8.03
N ARG A 333 52.12 2.02 6.85
CA ARG A 333 52.91 1.89 5.61
C ARG A 333 53.67 3.21 5.37
N PRO A 334 55.01 3.24 5.45
CA PRO A 334 55.75 4.41 4.98
C PRO A 334 55.41 4.59 3.51
N SER A 335 54.98 5.81 3.16
CA SER A 335 54.81 6.22 1.77
C SER A 335 56.14 6.01 1.06
N ALA A 336 56.17 5.05 0.14
CA ALA A 336 57.31 4.77 -0.73
C ALA A 336 57.35 5.76 -1.89
#